data_AF-A0A1Y1N907-F1
#
_entry.id   AF-A0A1Y1N907-F1
#
_cell.length_a   1.000
_cell.length_b   1.000
_cell.length_c   1.000
_cell.angle_alpha   90.00
_cell.angle_beta   90.00
_cell.angle_gamma   90.00
#
_symmetry.space_group_name_H-M   'P 1'
#
loop_
_entity.id
_entity.type
_entity.pdbx_description
1 polymer ?
#
loop_
_entity_poly.entity_id
_entity_poly.type
_entity_poly.pdbx_seq_one_letter_code
_entity_poly.pdbx_strand_id
1 'polypeptide(L)'
;MLKLVVLVSLFAASLASFKFNVDQKHVNSWKKLSVPHNVCLEKENISPERFDSALDNMDFPEDKHFKCLFHCFFEKLNFYNEAEGTYNHELMIEQISGLTKERANNCYTPRGPHDDCEHVFHGVKCAIKALEV
;
A
#
# COMPACT_ATOMS: atom_id res chain seq x y z
N MET A 1 2.88 41.11 -19.62
CA MET A 1 2.09 39.86 -19.73
C MET A 1 2.97 38.60 -19.75
N LEU A 2 4.09 38.55 -20.48
CA LEU A 2 5.00 37.38 -20.47
C LEU A 2 5.64 37.06 -19.10
N LYS A 3 5.93 38.09 -18.28
CA LYS A 3 6.53 37.90 -16.94
C LYS A 3 5.56 37.32 -15.89
N LEU A 4 4.25 37.43 -16.11
CA LEU A 4 3.24 36.91 -15.17
C LEU A 4 3.01 35.41 -15.36
N VAL A 5 3.22 34.90 -16.58
CA VAL A 5 3.08 33.47 -16.91
C VAL A 5 4.21 32.63 -16.30
N VAL A 6 5.43 33.19 -16.21
CA VAL A 6 6.60 32.49 -15.65
C VAL A 6 6.49 32.32 -14.12
N LEU A 7 5.81 33.22 -13.42
CA LEU A 7 5.65 33.14 -11.96
C LEU A 7 4.58 32.12 -11.51
N VAL A 8 3.59 31.82 -12.36
CA VAL A 8 2.58 30.80 -12.07
C VAL A 8 3.12 29.38 -12.30
N SER A 9 4.12 29.19 -13.17
CA SER A 9 4.72 27.85 -13.37
C SER A 9 5.62 27.39 -12.22
N LEU A 10 6.00 28.30 -11.30
CA LEU A 10 6.82 27.98 -10.12
C LEU A 10 6.01 27.42 -8.94
N PHE A 11 4.67 27.42 -9.00
CA PHE A 11 3.80 26.92 -7.93
C PHE A 11 3.28 25.48 -8.14
N ALA A 12 3.64 24.80 -9.24
CA ALA A 12 3.29 23.39 -9.45
C ALA A 12 4.33 22.40 -8.87
N ALA A 13 5.38 22.90 -8.21
CA ALA A 13 6.48 22.09 -7.66
C ALA A 13 6.28 21.66 -6.19
N SER A 14 5.04 21.54 -5.72
CA SER A 14 4.73 20.94 -4.42
C SER A 14 3.72 19.81 -4.56
N LEU A 15 3.96 18.90 -5.50
CA LEU A 15 3.57 17.51 -5.29
C LEU A 15 4.54 16.95 -4.26
N ALA A 16 4.32 17.25 -2.98
CA ALA A 16 4.94 16.46 -1.93
C ALA A 16 4.39 15.04 -2.13
N SER A 17 5.17 14.16 -2.75
CA SER A 17 4.91 12.72 -2.73
C SER A 17 4.72 12.36 -1.27
N PHE A 18 3.51 11.93 -0.91
CA PHE A 18 3.18 11.65 0.48
C PHE A 18 4.00 10.43 0.90
N LYS A 19 5.08 10.68 1.64
CA LYS A 19 6.00 9.67 2.15
C LYS A 19 5.58 9.34 3.58
N PHE A 20 5.26 8.08 3.85
CA PHE A 20 4.92 7.67 5.21
C PHE A 20 6.17 7.63 6.10
N ASN A 21 6.03 7.91 7.39
CA ASN A 21 7.11 7.83 8.37
C ASN A 21 6.86 6.69 9.37
N VAL A 22 7.41 5.51 9.14
CA VAL A 22 7.16 4.31 9.96
C VAL A 22 8.46 3.71 10.48
N ASP A 23 8.44 3.18 11.71
CA ASP A 23 9.57 2.45 12.31
C ASP A 23 10.04 1.30 11.38
N GLN A 24 11.34 1.30 11.08
CA GLN A 24 11.99 0.35 10.16
C GLN A 24 11.76 -1.12 10.54
N LYS A 25 11.49 -1.43 11.82
CA LYS A 25 11.16 -2.81 12.23
C LYS A 25 9.90 -3.33 11.53
N HIS A 26 8.90 -2.48 11.31
CA HIS A 26 7.65 -2.86 10.64
C HIS A 26 7.91 -3.06 9.15
N VAL A 27 8.60 -2.12 8.52
CA VAL A 27 9.00 -2.19 7.10
C VAL A 27 9.79 -3.48 6.81
N ASN A 28 10.78 -3.80 7.64
CA ASN A 28 11.58 -5.02 7.50
C ASN A 28 10.74 -6.29 7.68
N SER A 29 9.71 -6.26 8.55
CA SER A 29 8.78 -7.38 8.71
C SER A 29 7.90 -7.56 7.46
N TRP A 30 7.42 -6.47 6.88
CA TRP A 30 6.59 -6.51 5.67
C TRP A 30 7.38 -7.02 4.46
N LYS A 31 8.66 -6.61 4.32
CA LYS A 31 9.57 -7.17 3.32
C LYS A 31 9.69 -8.69 3.42
N LYS A 32 9.88 -9.22 4.64
CA LYS A 32 9.97 -10.68 4.84
C LYS A 32 8.68 -11.41 4.49
N LEU A 33 7.54 -10.77 4.75
CA LEU A 33 6.22 -11.31 4.44
C LEU A 33 5.96 -11.35 2.92
N SER A 34 6.49 -10.39 2.16
CA SER A 34 6.28 -10.30 0.71
C SER A 34 7.25 -11.14 -0.13
N VAL A 35 8.47 -11.43 0.36
CA VAL A 35 9.52 -12.20 -0.37
C VAL A 35 9.03 -13.54 -0.96
N PRO A 36 8.25 -14.38 -0.26
CA PRO A 36 7.78 -15.65 -0.82
C PRO A 36 6.83 -15.50 -2.03
N HIS A 37 6.34 -14.29 -2.30
CA HIS A 37 5.27 -14.02 -3.25
C HIS A 37 5.73 -13.21 -4.47
N ASN A 38 6.97 -13.42 -4.92
CA ASN A 38 7.52 -12.79 -6.13
C ASN A 38 6.66 -13.01 -7.40
N VAL A 39 5.84 -14.06 -7.44
CA VAL A 39 4.83 -14.27 -8.50
C VAL A 39 3.89 -13.07 -8.68
N CYS A 40 3.62 -12.30 -7.61
CA CYS A 40 2.81 -11.09 -7.68
C CYS A 40 3.53 -9.94 -8.39
N LEU A 41 4.85 -9.82 -8.20
CA LEU A 41 5.68 -8.84 -8.93
C LEU A 41 5.69 -9.15 -10.42
N GLU A 42 5.84 -10.43 -10.79
CA GLU A 42 5.78 -10.88 -12.18
C GLU A 42 4.39 -10.63 -12.79
N LYS A 43 3.32 -11.01 -12.07
CA LYS A 43 1.92 -10.82 -12.52
C LYS A 43 1.63 -9.36 -12.85
N GLU A 44 2.08 -8.43 -12.02
CA GLU A 44 1.81 -7.01 -12.19
C GLU A 44 2.91 -6.26 -12.96
N ASN A 45 3.91 -6.97 -13.48
CA ASN A 45 5.03 -6.41 -14.22
C ASN A 45 5.76 -5.30 -13.43
N ILE A 46 6.04 -5.56 -12.16
CA ILE A 46 6.77 -4.68 -11.24
C ILE A 46 8.14 -5.29 -10.98
N SER A 47 9.21 -4.53 -11.20
CA SER A 47 10.55 -5.00 -10.88
C SER A 47 10.75 -5.07 -9.36
N PRO A 48 11.54 -6.02 -8.85
CA PRO A 48 11.89 -6.09 -7.43
C PRO A 48 12.43 -4.76 -6.90
N GLU A 49 13.27 -4.07 -7.67
CA GLU A 49 13.87 -2.78 -7.27
C GLU A 49 12.82 -1.68 -7.11
N ARG A 50 11.78 -1.67 -7.96
CA ARG A 50 10.68 -0.71 -7.84
C ARG A 50 9.88 -0.96 -6.56
N PHE A 51 9.64 -2.21 -6.22
CA PHE A 51 8.93 -2.58 -4.99
C PHE A 51 9.78 -2.29 -3.74
N ASP A 52 11.05 -2.68 -3.75
CA ASP A 52 12.00 -2.40 -2.67
C ASP A 52 12.14 -0.90 -2.43
N SER A 53 12.29 -0.11 -3.51
CA SER A 53 12.34 1.35 -3.42
C SER A 53 11.07 1.92 -2.79
N ALA A 54 9.88 1.40 -3.11
CA ALA A 54 8.64 1.86 -2.52
C ALA A 54 8.57 1.59 -1.01
N LEU A 55 9.07 0.44 -0.56
CA LEU A 55 9.13 0.10 0.86
C LEU A 55 10.21 0.88 1.61
N ASP A 56 11.42 0.98 1.04
CA ASP A 56 12.54 1.71 1.67
C ASP A 56 12.28 3.20 1.75
N ASN A 57 11.58 3.73 0.76
CA ASN A 57 11.13 5.10 0.78
C ASN A 57 9.74 5.25 1.36
N MET A 58 9.01 4.21 1.77
CA MET A 58 7.65 4.39 2.28
C MET A 58 6.79 5.30 1.37
N ASP A 59 6.99 5.19 0.05
CA ASP A 59 6.37 5.98 -0.99
C ASP A 59 5.78 4.99 -1.99
N PHE A 60 4.46 4.82 -1.94
CA PHE A 60 3.77 3.78 -2.68
C PHE A 60 3.10 4.38 -3.93
N PRO A 61 3.56 4.01 -5.15
CA PRO A 61 2.95 4.46 -6.39
C PRO A 61 1.44 4.18 -6.45
N GLU A 62 0.67 5.11 -7.01
CA GLU A 62 -0.79 5.00 -7.13
C GLU A 62 -1.27 4.48 -8.50
N ASP A 63 -0.36 4.02 -9.35
CA ASP A 63 -0.75 3.38 -10.60
C ASP A 63 -1.39 2.01 -10.37
N LYS A 64 -2.23 1.60 -11.33
CA LYS A 64 -3.04 0.38 -11.26
C LYS A 64 -2.22 -0.87 -10.91
N HIS A 65 -1.07 -1.07 -11.53
CA HIS A 65 -0.23 -2.24 -11.30
C HIS A 65 0.28 -2.30 -9.85
N PHE A 66 0.73 -1.17 -9.32
CA PHE A 66 1.22 -1.11 -7.96
C PHE A 66 0.11 -1.33 -6.92
N LYS A 67 -1.10 -0.86 -7.20
CA LYS A 67 -2.28 -1.16 -6.37
C LYS A 67 -2.64 -2.64 -6.42
N CYS A 68 -2.67 -3.24 -7.61
CA CYS A 68 -2.99 -4.66 -7.79
C CYS A 68 -1.93 -5.59 -7.21
N LEU A 69 -0.69 -5.13 -7.04
CA LEU A 69 0.34 -5.88 -6.34
C LEU A 69 -0.07 -6.23 -4.91
N PHE A 70 -0.62 -5.26 -4.17
CA PHE A 70 -1.08 -5.50 -2.80
C PHE A 70 -2.30 -6.42 -2.76
N HIS A 71 -3.22 -6.29 -3.72
CA HIS A 71 -4.31 -7.25 -3.86
C HIS A 71 -3.76 -8.67 -4.03
N CYS A 72 -2.83 -8.89 -4.95
CA CYS A 72 -2.21 -10.20 -5.15
C CYS A 72 -1.52 -10.73 -3.88
N PHE A 73 -0.78 -9.89 -3.15
CA PHE A 73 -0.18 -10.31 -1.87
C PHE A 73 -1.25 -10.74 -0.86
N PHE A 74 -2.31 -9.96 -0.72
CA PHE A 74 -3.37 -10.25 0.24
C PHE A 74 -4.13 -11.53 -0.12
N GLU A 75 -4.37 -11.80 -1.41
CA GLU A 75 -4.93 -13.08 -1.85
C GLU A 75 -3.98 -14.25 -1.54
N LYS A 76 -2.70 -14.14 -1.91
CA LYS A 76 -1.72 -15.23 -1.72
C LYS A 76 -1.44 -15.55 -0.26
N LEU A 77 -1.59 -14.57 0.62
CA LEU A 77 -1.47 -14.71 2.07
C LEU A 77 -2.79 -15.13 2.74
N ASN A 78 -3.87 -15.30 1.97
CA ASN A 78 -5.23 -15.55 2.47
C ASN A 78 -5.75 -14.47 3.43
N PHE A 79 -5.25 -13.24 3.28
CA PHE A 79 -5.73 -12.08 4.03
C PHE A 79 -7.01 -11.51 3.43
N TYR A 80 -7.26 -11.75 2.14
CA TYR A 80 -8.42 -11.23 1.43
C TYR A 80 -9.12 -12.33 0.64
N ASN A 81 -10.43 -12.38 0.75
CA ASN A 81 -11.31 -13.24 -0.05
C ASN A 81 -12.02 -12.36 -1.09
N GLU A 82 -11.60 -12.45 -2.36
CA GLU A 82 -12.18 -11.64 -3.45
C GLU A 82 -13.67 -11.93 -3.68
N ALA A 83 -14.07 -13.19 -3.55
CA ALA A 83 -15.45 -13.63 -3.81
C ALA A 83 -16.43 -13.06 -2.77
N GLU A 84 -16.00 -12.94 -1.53
CA GLU A 84 -16.79 -12.36 -0.44
C GLU A 84 -16.52 -10.86 -0.25
N GLY A 85 -15.41 -10.36 -0.77
CA GLY A 85 -14.94 -8.99 -0.54
C GLY A 85 -14.55 -8.74 0.92
N THR A 86 -14.08 -9.75 1.64
CA THR A 86 -13.83 -9.70 3.10
C THR A 86 -12.37 -9.97 3.44
N TYR A 87 -11.94 -9.50 4.62
CA TYR A 87 -10.60 -9.70 5.13
C TYR A 87 -10.55 -10.71 6.27
N ASN A 88 -9.50 -11.53 6.31
CA ASN A 88 -9.19 -12.37 7.45
C ASN A 88 -8.38 -11.58 8.49
N HIS A 89 -9.09 -10.80 9.31
CA HIS A 89 -8.45 -9.93 10.31
C HIS A 89 -7.60 -10.69 11.32
N GLU A 90 -8.02 -11.88 11.73
CA GLU A 90 -7.26 -12.69 12.71
C GLU A 90 -5.87 -13.02 12.16
N LEU A 91 -5.81 -13.57 10.96
CA LEU A 91 -4.56 -13.92 10.29
C LEU A 91 -3.69 -12.69 9.99
N MET A 92 -4.33 -11.59 9.57
CA MET A 92 -3.63 -10.34 9.31
C MET A 92 -2.99 -9.76 10.58
N ILE A 93 -3.70 -9.76 11.71
CA ILE A 93 -3.17 -9.25 12.99
C ILE A 93 -2.01 -10.13 13.47
N GLU A 94 -2.08 -11.43 13.24
CA GLU A 94 -1.01 -12.36 13.59
C GLU A 94 0.27 -12.11 12.76
N GLN A 95 0.14 -11.85 11.47
CA GLN A 95 1.29 -11.81 10.55
C GLN A 95 1.79 -10.41 10.19
N ILE A 96 0.93 -9.41 10.19
CA ILE A 96 1.29 -8.04 9.79
C ILE A 96 1.78 -7.27 11.02
N SER A 97 3.10 -7.09 11.10
CA SER A 97 3.72 -6.28 12.14
C SER A 97 3.14 -4.87 12.19
N GLY A 98 2.74 -4.44 13.39
CA GLY A 98 2.13 -3.12 13.63
C GLY A 98 0.61 -3.07 13.43
N LEU A 99 -0.01 -4.12 12.89
CA LEU A 99 -1.46 -4.18 12.78
C LEU A 99 -2.08 -4.59 14.12
N THR A 100 -2.93 -3.72 14.67
CA THR A 100 -3.73 -4.03 15.87
C THR A 100 -5.15 -4.38 15.45
N LYS A 101 -5.93 -4.99 16.35
CA LYS A 101 -7.36 -5.25 16.13
C LYS A 101 -8.14 -3.99 15.77
N GLU A 102 -7.86 -2.89 16.45
CA GLU A 102 -8.49 -1.60 16.17
C GLU A 102 -8.17 -1.11 14.74
N ARG A 103 -6.88 -1.12 14.36
CA ARG A 103 -6.47 -0.73 13.00
C ARG A 103 -7.04 -1.67 11.94
N ALA A 104 -7.09 -2.97 12.21
CA ALA A 104 -7.67 -3.94 11.31
C ALA A 104 -9.14 -3.62 11.02
N ASN A 105 -9.92 -3.40 12.08
CA ASN A 105 -11.34 -3.03 11.99
C ASN A 105 -11.57 -1.70 11.26
N ASN A 106 -10.72 -0.71 11.49
CA ASN A 106 -10.90 0.64 10.96
C ASN A 106 -10.45 0.78 9.50
N CYS A 107 -9.44 0.01 9.07
CA CYS A 107 -8.83 0.17 7.75
C CYS A 107 -9.23 -0.92 6.75
N TYR A 108 -9.56 -2.12 7.21
CA TYR A 108 -9.85 -3.26 6.34
C TYR A 108 -11.32 -3.67 6.47
N THR A 109 -12.22 -2.77 6.09
CA THR A 109 -13.66 -3.01 6.08
C THR A 109 -14.08 -3.85 4.87
N PRO A 110 -15.24 -4.54 4.90
CA PRO A 110 -15.75 -5.23 3.71
C PRO A 110 -15.79 -4.34 2.47
N ARG A 111 -15.59 -4.95 1.30
CA ARG A 111 -15.51 -4.25 0.01
C ARG A 111 -16.82 -3.54 -0.32
N GLY A 112 -16.68 -2.26 -0.70
CA GLY A 112 -17.75 -1.45 -1.27
C GLY A 112 -17.85 -1.62 -2.80
N PRO A 113 -18.31 -0.61 -3.56
CA PRO A 113 -18.44 -0.71 -5.02
C PRO A 113 -17.11 -0.59 -5.78
N HIS A 114 -15.98 -0.48 -5.08
CA HIS A 114 -14.67 -0.26 -5.68
C HIS A 114 -14.06 -1.57 -6.20
N ASP A 115 -13.14 -1.43 -7.16
CA ASP A 115 -12.25 -2.49 -7.63
C ASP A 115 -11.38 -3.02 -6.47
N ASP A 116 -11.12 -4.33 -6.47
CA ASP A 116 -10.38 -5.03 -5.40
C ASP A 116 -8.96 -4.47 -5.20
N CYS A 117 -8.26 -4.07 -6.27
CA CYS A 117 -6.94 -3.47 -6.17
C CYS A 117 -6.99 -2.12 -5.45
N GLU A 118 -7.92 -1.26 -5.83
CA GLU A 118 -8.13 0.04 -5.16
C GLU A 118 -8.54 -0.15 -3.71
N HIS A 119 -9.44 -1.11 -3.45
CA HIS A 119 -9.97 -1.38 -2.13
C HIS A 119 -8.89 -1.87 -1.16
N VAL A 120 -8.11 -2.88 -1.54
CA VAL A 120 -7.00 -3.40 -0.71
C VAL A 120 -5.93 -2.33 -0.53
N PHE A 121 -5.56 -1.61 -1.58
CA PHE A 121 -4.54 -0.56 -1.50
C PHE A 121 -4.94 0.57 -0.54
N HIS A 122 -6.21 0.98 -0.55
CA HIS A 122 -6.72 1.95 0.42
C HIS A 122 -6.63 1.44 1.86
N GLY A 123 -6.97 0.16 2.10
CA GLY A 123 -6.82 -0.45 3.42
C GLY A 123 -5.37 -0.45 3.90
N VAL A 124 -4.43 -0.82 3.02
CA VAL A 124 -2.98 -0.77 3.29
C VAL A 124 -2.54 0.65 3.66
N LYS A 125 -2.85 1.65 2.83
CA LYS A 125 -2.48 3.05 3.11
C LYS A 125 -3.08 3.56 4.42
N CYS A 126 -4.33 3.20 4.72
CA CYS A 126 -4.98 3.55 6.00
C CYS A 126 -4.20 2.97 7.18
N ALA A 127 -3.86 1.68 7.12
CA ALA A 127 -3.16 1.01 8.21
C ALA A 127 -1.74 1.55 8.43
N ILE A 128 -1.02 1.86 7.34
CA ILE A 128 0.31 2.48 7.40
C ILE A 128 0.22 3.90 7.95
N LYS A 129 -0.78 4.69 7.55
CA LYS A 129 -0.99 6.05 8.10
C LYS A 129 -1.18 6.03 9.60
N ALA A 130 -1.88 5.02 10.12
CA ALA A 130 -2.11 4.85 11.56
C ALA A 130 -0.85 4.43 12.34
N LEU A 131 0.27 4.15 11.66
CA LEU A 131 1.58 3.83 12.21
C LEU A 131 2.60 4.97 12.11
N GLU A 132 2.20 6.12 11.56
CA GLU A 132 3.10 7.26 11.43
C GLU A 132 3.58 7.76 12.80
N VAL A 133 4.87 8.08 12.88
CA VAL A 133 5.54 8.61 14.07
C VAL A 133 6.02 10.05 13.88
#